data_AF-A0A7C6U8R5-F1
#
_entry.id   AF-A0A7C6U8R5-F1
#
_cell.length_a   1.000
_cell.length_b   1.000
_cell.length_c   1.000
_cell.angle_alpha   90.00
_cell.angle_beta   90.00
_cell.angle_gamma   90.00
#
_symmetry.space_group_name_H-M   'P 1'
#
loop_
_entity.id
_entity.type
_entity.pdbx_description
1 polymer ?
#
loop_
_entity_poly.entity_id
_entity_poly.type
_entity_poly.pdbx_seq_one_letter_code
_entity_poly.pdbx_strand_id
1 'polypeptide(L)'
;MSPRDWTLAIDFGTSNTAAAHTGPVSGAVETLQLGHNRTTMSSAVFVESPDHVDVGDVAANKAEANPAGFVPSPKRSISQGVVHANGYDVPASVPVAAV
;
A
#
# COMPACT_ATOMS: atom_id res chain seq x y z
N MET A 1 -10.56 27.55 20.82
CA MET A 1 -9.94 26.22 20.69
C MET A 1 -9.00 26.28 19.51
N SER A 2 -7.71 26.05 19.70
CA SER A 2 -6.81 25.82 18.56
C SER A 2 -7.29 24.59 17.79
N PRO A 3 -7.17 24.54 16.46
CA PRO A 3 -7.39 23.31 15.71
C PRO A 3 -6.54 22.21 16.35
N ARG A 4 -7.12 21.03 16.59
CA ARG A 4 -6.30 19.86 16.89
C ARG A 4 -5.64 19.42 15.59
N ASP A 5 -4.33 19.24 15.60
CA ASP A 5 -3.60 18.79 14.41
C ASP A 5 -4.07 17.39 14.01
N TRP A 6 -4.51 17.25 12.76
CA TRP A 6 -4.87 15.94 12.21
C TRP A 6 -3.60 15.19 11.85
N THR A 7 -3.46 13.96 12.36
CA THR A 7 -2.33 13.08 12.10
C THR A 7 -2.81 11.78 11.49
N LEU A 8 -2.08 11.29 10.47
CA LEU A 8 -2.23 9.96 9.89
C LEU A 8 -1.03 9.09 10.24
N ALA A 9 -1.29 7.89 10.75
CA ALA A 9 -0.31 6.84 10.93
C ALA A 9 -0.59 5.71 9.94
N ILE A 10 0.45 5.23 9.26
CA ILE A 10 0.39 4.10 8.33
C ILE A 10 1.39 3.04 8.81
N ASP A 11 0.91 1.83 9.03
CA ASP A 11 1.76 0.65 9.24
C ASP A 11 1.97 -0.05 7.90
N PHE A 12 3.13 0.17 7.30
CA PHE A 12 3.60 -0.56 6.14
C PHE A 12 4.08 -1.94 6.56
N GLY A 13 3.17 -2.88 6.78
CA GLY A 13 3.51 -4.27 7.09
C GLY A 13 4.08 -5.02 5.88
N THR A 14 4.65 -6.20 6.13
CA THR A 14 5.16 -7.05 5.04
C THR A 14 4.01 -7.70 4.25
N SER A 15 2.92 -8.06 4.94
CA SER A 15 1.78 -8.78 4.37
C SER A 15 0.50 -7.98 4.35
N ASN A 16 0.31 -7.08 5.33
CA ASN A 16 -0.86 -6.23 5.42
C ASN A 16 -0.46 -4.81 5.80
N THR A 17 -1.19 -3.86 5.26
CA THR A 17 -1.09 -2.43 5.58
C THR A 17 -2.30 -2.02 6.40
N ALA A 18 -2.08 -1.20 7.41
CA ALA A 18 -3.13 -0.62 8.25
C ALA A 18 -2.91 0.89 8.38
N ALA A 19 -3.97 1.63 8.65
CA ALA A 19 -3.86 3.06 8.90
C ALA A 19 -4.84 3.53 9.96
N ALA A 20 -4.48 4.59 10.68
CA ALA A 20 -5.31 5.23 11.67
C ALA A 20 -5.09 6.75 11.67
N HIS A 21 -6.09 7.53 12.02
CA HIS A 21 -5.98 8.97 12.15
C HIS A 21 -6.54 9.48 13.47
N THR A 22 -6.16 10.70 13.84
CA THR A 22 -6.83 11.42 14.92
C THR A 22 -8.20 11.91 14.45
N GLY A 23 -9.26 11.56 15.17
CA GLY A 23 -10.64 11.93 14.90
C GLY A 23 -10.83 13.46 14.95
N PRO A 24 -11.46 14.09 13.96
CA PRO A 24 -11.52 15.55 13.83
C PRO A 24 -12.33 16.24 14.93
N VAL A 25 -13.24 15.50 15.59
CA VAL A 25 -14.12 16.03 16.64
C VAL A 25 -13.63 15.62 18.03
N SER A 26 -13.43 14.32 18.24
CA SER A 26 -13.06 13.73 19.54
C SER A 26 -11.57 13.91 19.87
N GLY A 27 -10.70 13.96 18.85
CA GLY A 27 -9.25 13.80 19.00
C GLY A 27 -8.83 12.37 19.33
N ALA A 28 -9.74 11.40 19.32
CA ALA A 28 -9.43 9.99 19.56
C ALA A 28 -8.70 9.36 18.35
N VAL A 29 -8.00 8.25 18.54
CA VAL A 29 -7.42 7.51 17.42
C VAL A 29 -8.49 6.60 16.79
N GLU A 30 -8.69 6.72 15.49
CA GLU A 30 -9.70 6.01 14.71
C GLU A 30 -9.01 5.23 13.56
N THR A 31 -9.26 3.92 13.46
CA THR A 31 -8.73 3.09 12.36
C THR A 31 -9.45 3.36 11.05
N LEU A 32 -8.71 3.38 9.94
CA LEU A 32 -9.27 3.52 8.60
C LEU A 32 -9.73 2.17 8.04
N GLN A 33 -10.88 2.17 7.37
CA GLN A 33 -11.31 1.05 6.54
C GLN A 33 -10.53 1.07 5.22
N LEU A 34 -9.63 0.10 5.03
CA LEU A 34 -8.80 -0.02 3.82
C LEU A 34 -9.31 -1.12 2.87
N GLY A 35 -10.36 -1.84 3.26
CA GLY A 35 -11.10 -2.76 2.42
C GLY A 35 -12.59 -2.73 2.74
N HIS A 36 -13.38 -3.49 1.98
CA HIS A 36 -14.85 -3.45 2.07
C HIS A 36 -15.40 -3.72 3.49
N ASN A 37 -14.73 -4.58 4.26
CA ASN A 37 -15.14 -4.97 5.61
C ASN A 37 -13.96 -5.15 6.58
N ARG A 38 -12.83 -4.50 6.31
CA ARG A 38 -11.59 -4.68 7.07
C ARG A 38 -10.80 -3.38 7.20
N THR A 39 -10.10 -3.26 8.32
CA THR A 39 -9.19 -2.15 8.65
C THR A 39 -7.78 -2.32 8.05
N THR A 40 -7.58 -3.37 7.26
CA THR A 40 -6.29 -3.70 6.62
C THR A 40 -6.44 -3.95 5.13
N MET A 41 -5.37 -3.71 4.37
CA MET A 41 -5.24 -4.08 2.97
C MET A 41 -4.06 -5.04 2.80
N SER A 42 -4.14 -5.99 1.86
CA SER A 42 -2.97 -6.80 1.50
C SER A 42 -1.83 -5.90 1.02
N SER A 43 -0.61 -6.09 1.52
CA SER A 43 0.59 -5.37 1.07
C SER A 43 1.09 -5.97 -0.24
N ALA A 44 0.25 -5.93 -1.27
CA ALA A 44 0.52 -6.46 -2.58
C ALA A 44 0.28 -5.38 -3.63
N VAL A 45 1.10 -5.42 -4.68
CA VAL A 45 1.16 -4.41 -5.73
C VAL A 45 1.17 -5.09 -7.08
N PHE A 46 0.52 -4.50 -8.06
CA PHE A 46 0.59 -4.90 -9.45
C PHE A 46 1.09 -3.71 -10.27
N VAL A 47 2.25 -3.86 -10.89
CA VAL A 47 2.86 -2.84 -11.76
C VAL A 47 2.45 -3.15 -13.19
N GLU A 48 1.52 -2.37 -13.73
CA GLU A 48 1.23 -2.39 -15.17
C GLU A 48 2.33 -1.62 -15.92
N SER A 49 2.73 -0.48 -15.38
CA SER A 49 3.87 0.34 -15.81
C SER A 49 4.40 1.16 -14.63
N PRO A 50 5.56 1.84 -14.74
CA PRO A 50 6.09 2.66 -13.64
C PRO A 50 5.13 3.73 -13.11
N ASP A 51 4.19 4.19 -13.95
CA ASP A 51 3.20 5.22 -13.60
C ASP A 51 1.80 4.63 -13.30
N HIS A 52 1.62 3.32 -13.46
CA HIS A 52 0.33 2.65 -13.27
C HIS A 52 0.49 1.43 -12.37
N VAL A 53 0.09 1.62 -11.12
CA VAL A 53 0.31 0.67 -10.04
C VAL A 53 -0.99 0.45 -9.28
N ASP A 54 -1.50 -0.78 -9.27
CA ASP A 54 -2.64 -1.19 -8.44
C ASP A 54 -2.16 -1.81 -7.14
N VAL A 55 -3.01 -1.80 -6.11
CA VAL A 55 -2.68 -2.34 -4.77
C VAL A 55 -3.79 -3.22 -4.20
N GLY A 56 -3.44 -3.98 -3.16
CA GLY A 56 -4.40 -4.76 -2.38
C GLY A 56 -5.06 -5.88 -3.18
N ASP A 57 -6.38 -6.02 -3.04
CA ASP A 57 -7.14 -7.09 -3.69
C ASP A 57 -7.14 -6.95 -5.21
N VAL A 58 -7.11 -5.72 -5.74
CA VAL A 58 -7.05 -5.48 -7.19
C VAL A 58 -5.73 -6.01 -7.75
N ALA A 59 -4.62 -5.75 -7.07
CA ALA A 59 -3.32 -6.28 -7.45
C ALA A 59 -3.30 -7.81 -7.46
N ALA A 60 -3.84 -8.43 -6.41
CA ALA A 60 -3.95 -9.89 -6.31
C ALA A 60 -4.80 -10.48 -7.44
N ASN A 61 -5.93 -9.85 -7.78
CA ASN A 61 -6.79 -10.30 -8.87
C ASN A 61 -6.11 -10.17 -10.25
N LYS A 62 -5.42 -9.06 -10.52
CA LYS A 62 -4.69 -8.87 -11.79
C LYS A 62 -3.52 -9.86 -11.96
N ALA A 63 -2.93 -10.33 -10.86
CA ALA A 63 -1.85 -11.33 -10.88
C ALA A 63 -2.27 -12.67 -11.50
N GLU A 64 -3.56 -13.02 -11.46
CA GLU A 64 -4.09 -14.22 -12.10
C GLU A 64 -3.92 -14.17 -13.63
N ALA A 65 -4.10 -12.98 -14.22
CA ALA A 65 -3.98 -12.78 -15.67
C ALA A 65 -2.54 -12.50 -16.11
N ASN A 66 -1.76 -11.77 -15.30
CA ASN A 66 -0.38 -11.45 -15.61
C ASN A 66 0.50 -11.48 -14.34
N PRO A 67 1.05 -12.65 -13.96
CA PRO A 67 1.86 -12.74 -12.75
C PRO A 67 3.19 -11.96 -12.83
N ALA A 68 3.64 -11.57 -14.02
CA ALA A 68 4.90 -10.83 -14.18
C ALA A 68 4.84 -9.41 -13.62
N GLY A 69 3.64 -8.82 -13.50
CA GLY A 69 3.44 -7.50 -12.88
C GLY A 69 3.31 -7.54 -11.36
N PHE A 70 3.21 -8.72 -10.74
CA PHE A 70 2.80 -8.84 -9.35
C PHE A 70 3.98 -8.82 -8.35
N VAL A 71 3.82 -8.03 -7.29
CA VAL A 71 4.78 -7.84 -6.20
C VAL A 71 4.06 -8.07 -4.86
N PRO A 72 4.17 -9.26 -4.23
CA PRO A 72 3.35 -9.65 -3.07
C PRO A 72 3.77 -9.05 -1.72
N SER A 73 4.95 -8.41 -1.63
CA SER A 73 5.48 -7.84 -0.39
C SER A 73 6.52 -6.75 -0.70
N PRO A 74 6.12 -5.57 -1.20
CA PRO A 74 7.04 -4.56 -1.71
C PRO A 74 8.02 -4.06 -0.63
N LYS A 75 7.64 -4.16 0.66
CA LYS A 75 8.55 -3.89 1.80
C LYS A 75 9.86 -4.67 1.73
N ARG A 76 9.86 -5.91 1.23
CA ARG A 76 11.07 -6.74 1.13
C ARG A 76 12.04 -6.21 0.08
N SER A 77 11.57 -5.44 -0.89
CA SER A 77 12.37 -4.90 -1.97
C SER A 77 13.10 -3.60 -1.59
N ILE A 78 12.80 -3.01 -0.43
CA ILE A 78 13.43 -1.75 0.03
C ILE A 78 14.96 -1.88 0.06
N SER A 79 15.49 -3.00 0.57
CA SER A 79 16.93 -3.22 0.64
C SER A 79 17.59 -3.45 -0.72
N GLN A 80 16.82 -3.89 -1.72
CA GLN A 80 17.30 -4.13 -3.08
C GLN A 80 17.29 -2.85 -3.92
N GLY A 81 16.47 -1.86 -3.56
CA GLY A 81 16.40 -0.54 -4.20
C GLY A 81 15.66 -0.52 -5.54
N VAL A 82 15.55 -1.64 -6.23
CA VAL A 82 14.84 -1.81 -7.52
C VAL A 82 13.98 -3.06 -7.48
N VAL A 83 12.85 -3.02 -8.18
CA VAL A 83 11.95 -4.15 -8.43
C VAL A 83 11.83 -4.35 -9.94
N HIS A 84 11.98 -5.60 -10.39
CA HIS A 84 11.68 -5.99 -11.76
C HIS A 84 10.24 -6.49 -11.85
N ALA A 85 9.37 -5.78 -12.56
CA ALA A 85 7.96 -6.14 -12.72
C ALA A 85 7.44 -5.72 -14.10
N ASN A 86 6.72 -6.62 -14.76
CA ASN A 86 6.11 -6.43 -16.09
C ASN A 86 7.11 -5.95 -17.18
N GLY A 87 8.38 -6.36 -17.07
CA GLY A 87 9.44 -5.93 -17.98
C GLY A 87 10.06 -4.57 -17.67
N TYR A 88 9.71 -3.95 -16.54
CA TYR A 88 10.27 -2.67 -16.09
C TYR A 88 11.17 -2.84 -14.87
N ASP A 89 12.19 -1.99 -14.81
CA ASP A 89 13.02 -1.77 -13.63
C ASP A 89 12.45 -0.54 -12.91
N VAL A 90 11.77 -0.78 -11.80
CA VAL A 90 11.08 0.28 -11.04
C VAL A 90 11.83 0.52 -9.73
N PRO A 91 12.11 1.77 -9.33
CA PRO A 91 12.65 2.02 -8.00
C PRO A 91 11.74 1.40 -6.93
N ALA A 92 12.30 0.70 -5.95
CA ALA A 92 11.52 0.02 -4.92
C ALA A 92 10.62 0.97 -4.13
N SER A 93 10.95 2.27 -4.10
CA SER A 93 10.10 3.32 -3.54
C SER A 93 8.74 3.43 -4.22
N VAL A 94 8.60 3.10 -5.51
CA VAL A 94 7.35 3.20 -6.27
C VAL A 94 6.31 2.20 -5.73
N PRO A 95 6.54 0.87 -5.76
CA PRO A 95 5.57 -0.07 -5.22
C PRO A 95 5.41 0.04 -3.70
N VAL A 96 6.42 0.52 -2.96
CA VAL A 96 6.28 0.76 -1.51
C VAL A 96 5.37 1.95 -1.22
N ALA A 97 5.50 3.06 -1.97
CA ALA A 97 4.69 4.26 -1.77
C ALA A 97 3.29 4.17 -2.39
N ALA A 98 3.04 3.19 -3.26
CA ALA A 98 1.71 2.94 -3.82
C ALA A 98 0.73 2.35 -2.79
N VAL A 99 1.27 1.69 -1.76
CA VAL A 99 0.53 1.05 -0.66
C VAL A 99 0.17 2.09 0.41
#